data_AF-A0A0C9RVB6-F1
#
_entry.id   AF-A0A0C9RVB6-F1
#
_cell.length_a   1.000
_cell.length_b   1.000
_cell.length_c   1.000
_cell.angle_alpha   90.00
_cell.angle_beta   90.00
_cell.angle_gamma   90.00
#
_symmetry.space_group_name_H-M   'P 1'
#
loop_
_entity.id
_entity.type
_entity.pdbx_description
1 polymer ?
#
loop_
_entity_poly.entity_id
_entity_poly.type
_entity_poly.pdbx_seq_one_letter_code
_entity_poly.pdbx_strand_id
1 'polypeptide(L)'
;MAEGEFWISYSDFVKTFTHLEVVHLDAETSRDEPSLHSKHTWQMKLYQGSWRRGVTAGGCRNNQETFHINPQLHLILSEMEEIVVSLNQHSIMEPKVIGFTAYTLPKNSTESINKQFFKKNKSLVNSQYTNSRQVSHRCLLEQGGYLLIPTTFEPGQETNFTLRVYSSKPLKLKLLDTPPTLIKSAIVKAPALEGKGFSQYEAVFLQLADEHKTVNAFELQELLEACLPNDYIKSCASMEVCRQVVLTMDSTGSGRLEFNDFKDLMCSLKYWQAAFKNHTKERTGILKAERLRDALLEIGFQVNTDVLAVLILRYMRKDGTLRFGDFVSAILHLSDAFAIFEGKDPLQNGSIKLTLSEWLRSALMC
;
A
#
# COMPACT_ATOMS: atom_id res chain seq x y z
N MET A 1 -11.94 56.11 -2.88
CA MET A 1 -11.10 55.17 -2.12
C MET A 1 -11.56 55.25 -0.69
N ALA A 2 -11.96 54.11 -0.12
CA ALA A 2 -12.30 54.01 1.28
C ALA A 2 -11.04 54.19 2.15
N GLU A 3 -11.23 54.42 3.45
CA GLU A 3 -10.14 54.46 4.41
C GLU A 3 -9.36 53.13 4.39
N GLY A 4 -8.04 53.19 4.16
CA GLY A 4 -7.17 52.01 4.03
C GLY A 4 -6.95 51.49 2.60
N GLU A 5 -7.66 52.03 1.60
CA GLU A 5 -7.38 51.73 0.19
C GLU A 5 -6.35 52.72 -0.39
N PHE A 6 -5.29 52.20 -0.99
CA PHE A 6 -4.28 53.01 -1.66
C PHE A 6 -3.76 52.33 -2.91
N TRP A 7 -3.20 53.14 -3.81
CA TRP A 7 -2.43 52.66 -4.95
C TRP A 7 -0.95 52.85 -4.65
N ILE A 8 -0.14 51.86 -5.01
CA ILE A 8 1.31 51.90 -4.89
C ILE A 8 1.91 51.42 -6.21
N SER A 9 3.08 51.95 -6.57
CA SER A 9 3.80 51.43 -7.73
C SER A 9 4.24 49.99 -7.47
N TYR A 10 4.32 49.16 -8.52
CA TYR A 10 4.82 47.79 -8.37
C TYR A 10 6.24 47.75 -7.80
N SER A 11 7.10 48.71 -8.17
CA SER A 11 8.45 48.85 -7.63
C SER A 11 8.44 49.03 -6.11
N ASP A 12 7.56 49.90 -5.60
CA ASP A 12 7.50 50.16 -4.16
C ASP A 12 6.79 49.03 -3.42
N PHE A 13 5.82 48.36 -4.05
CA PHE A 13 5.21 47.14 -3.51
C PHE A 13 6.28 46.07 -3.22
N VAL A 14 7.13 45.77 -4.20
CA VAL A 14 8.20 44.75 -4.06
C VAL A 14 9.23 45.12 -3.00
N LYS A 15 9.50 46.42 -2.80
CA LYS A 15 10.41 46.90 -1.74
C LYS A 15 9.79 46.89 -0.34
N THR A 16 8.47 47.07 -0.26
CA THR A 16 7.76 47.28 1.01
C THR A 16 7.21 45.98 1.58
N PHE A 17 6.62 45.11 0.75
CA PHE A 17 5.98 43.88 1.18
C PHE A 17 6.93 42.69 1.00
N THR A 18 7.08 41.89 2.05
CA THR A 18 7.93 40.69 2.04
C THR A 18 7.16 39.42 1.73
N HIS A 19 5.83 39.45 1.83
CA HIS A 19 4.95 38.29 1.70
C HIS A 19 3.71 38.65 0.87
N LEU A 20 3.32 37.75 -0.03
CA LEU A 20 2.08 37.82 -0.80
C LEU A 20 1.39 36.46 -0.70
N GLU A 21 0.17 36.46 -0.17
CA GLU A 21 -0.68 35.28 -0.15
C GLU A 21 -1.77 35.42 -1.21
N VAL A 22 -1.94 34.37 -2.02
CA VAL A 22 -2.94 34.32 -3.08
C VAL A 22 -3.82 33.11 -2.84
N VAL A 23 -5.13 33.35 -2.76
CA VAL A 23 -6.14 32.30 -2.60
C VAL A 23 -6.77 32.01 -3.96
N HIS A 24 -6.66 30.76 -4.42
CA HIS A 24 -7.32 30.28 -5.63
C HIS A 24 -8.70 29.75 -5.28
N LEU A 25 -9.73 30.47 -5.72
CA LEU A 25 -11.12 30.04 -5.62
C LEU A 25 -11.43 29.02 -6.72
N ASP A 26 -12.22 28.00 -6.39
CA ASP A 26 -12.80 27.12 -7.41
C ASP A 26 -13.93 27.81 -8.17
N ALA A 27 -14.37 27.20 -9.27
CA ALA A 27 -15.43 27.73 -10.13
C ALA A 27 -16.77 27.93 -9.43
N GLU A 28 -17.00 27.32 -8.26
CA GLU A 28 -18.23 27.50 -7.48
C GLU A 28 -18.13 28.72 -6.59
N THR A 29 -17.11 28.76 -5.74
CA THR A 29 -16.81 29.87 -4.83
C THR A 29 -16.56 31.18 -5.60
N SER A 30 -15.97 31.10 -6.81
CA SER A 30 -15.74 32.28 -7.64
C SER A 30 -17.02 32.93 -8.16
N ARG A 31 -18.15 32.20 -8.24
CA ARG A 31 -19.43 32.78 -8.68
C ARG A 31 -20.03 33.70 -7.64
N ASP A 32 -19.77 33.43 -6.37
CA ASP A 32 -20.28 34.23 -5.26
C ASP A 32 -19.45 35.49 -5.03
N GLU A 33 -18.32 35.66 -5.73
CA GLU A 33 -17.42 36.82 -5.63
C GLU A 33 -17.69 37.84 -6.76
N PRO A 34 -18.33 38.99 -6.46
CA PRO A 34 -18.69 40.02 -7.46
C PRO A 34 -17.52 40.47 -8.33
N SER A 35 -16.31 40.57 -7.74
CA SER A 35 -15.11 41.04 -8.45
C SER A 35 -14.62 40.07 -9.54
N LEU A 36 -15.08 38.82 -9.54
CA LEU A 36 -14.64 37.77 -10.47
C LEU A 36 -15.64 37.46 -11.60
N HIS A 37 -16.83 38.07 -11.61
CA HIS A 37 -17.90 37.73 -12.56
C HIS A 37 -17.53 37.88 -14.05
N SER A 38 -16.60 38.79 -14.37
CA SER A 38 -16.11 39.03 -15.74
C SER A 38 -14.83 38.27 -16.08
N LYS A 39 -14.33 37.43 -15.17
CA LYS A 39 -13.07 36.71 -15.32
C LYS A 39 -13.30 35.25 -15.70
N HIS A 40 -12.28 34.63 -16.30
CA HIS A 40 -12.28 33.20 -16.54
C HIS A 40 -12.20 32.44 -15.21
N THR A 41 -13.09 31.47 -15.05
CA THR A 41 -13.14 30.63 -13.84
C THR A 41 -12.10 29.54 -13.89
N TRP A 42 -11.48 29.26 -12.74
CA TRP A 42 -10.55 28.14 -12.60
C TRP A 42 -11.32 26.83 -12.53
N GLN A 43 -10.94 25.87 -13.36
CA GLN A 43 -11.25 24.47 -13.14
C GLN A 43 -10.35 23.92 -12.04
N MET A 44 -10.92 23.12 -11.15
CA MET A 44 -10.21 22.50 -10.04
C MET A 44 -10.51 21.02 -9.98
N LYS A 45 -9.46 20.20 -9.82
CA LYS A 45 -9.58 18.82 -9.36
C LYS A 45 -8.86 18.66 -8.05
N LEU A 46 -9.48 17.93 -7.13
CA LEU A 46 -8.90 17.61 -5.83
C LEU A 46 -8.76 16.11 -5.64
N TYR A 47 -7.78 15.75 -4.83
CA TYR A 47 -7.63 14.44 -4.25
C TYR A 47 -7.44 14.58 -2.73
N GLN A 48 -8.20 13.81 -1.97
CA GLN A 48 -8.03 13.67 -0.53
C GLN A 48 -7.34 12.35 -0.24
N GLY A 49 -6.26 12.41 0.53
CA GLY A 49 -5.44 11.26 0.83
C GLY A 49 -4.87 11.31 2.24
N SER A 50 -4.09 10.28 2.56
CA SER A 50 -3.39 10.18 3.83
C SER A 50 -2.04 9.53 3.61
N TRP A 51 -1.02 10.06 4.27
CA TRP A 51 0.23 9.33 4.49
C TRP A 51 0.02 8.46 5.72
N ARG A 52 0.05 7.13 5.53
CA ARG A 52 -0.12 6.13 6.58
C ARG A 52 1.18 5.35 6.71
N ARG A 53 1.64 5.15 7.94
CA ARG A 53 2.90 4.45 8.22
C ARG A 53 2.84 3.03 7.66
N GLY A 54 3.90 2.61 6.98
CA GLY A 54 3.99 1.30 6.33
C GLY A 54 3.15 1.13 5.04
N VAL A 55 2.17 1.99 4.77
CA VAL A 55 1.31 1.89 3.58
C VAL A 55 1.69 2.92 2.51
N THR A 56 1.61 4.20 2.85
CA THR A 56 1.74 5.33 1.91
C THR A 56 2.69 6.43 2.38
N ALA A 57 3.20 6.38 3.62
CA ALA A 57 4.13 7.37 4.15
C ALA A 57 5.58 7.12 3.68
N GLY A 58 5.84 7.32 2.38
CA GLY A 58 7.12 6.97 1.75
C GLY A 58 8.25 7.99 1.92
N GLY A 59 7.92 9.22 2.34
CA GLY A 59 8.88 10.32 2.42
C GLY A 59 9.28 10.87 1.04
N CYS A 60 10.09 11.93 1.02
CA CYS A 60 10.46 12.61 -0.22
C CYS A 60 11.48 11.82 -1.06
N ARG A 61 11.90 12.38 -2.20
CA ARG A 61 12.77 11.70 -3.18
C ARG A 61 14.14 11.24 -2.62
N ASN A 62 14.58 11.81 -1.51
CA ASN A 62 15.79 11.38 -0.78
C ASN A 62 15.66 9.94 -0.26
N ASN A 63 14.44 9.48 0.00
CA ASN A 63 14.12 8.15 0.51
C ASN A 63 13.87 7.16 -0.64
N GLN A 64 14.91 6.81 -1.39
CA GLN A 64 14.79 6.02 -2.64
C GLN A 64 14.14 4.64 -2.46
N GLU A 65 14.19 4.09 -1.25
CA GLU A 65 13.63 2.78 -0.92
C GLU A 65 12.11 2.81 -0.78
N THR A 66 11.53 3.94 -0.38
CA THR A 66 10.11 4.06 0.03
C THR A 66 9.36 5.13 -0.74
N PHE A 67 10.03 6.05 -1.44
CA PHE A 67 9.40 7.15 -2.18
C PHE A 67 8.24 6.72 -3.10
N HIS A 68 8.39 5.57 -3.76
CA HIS A 68 7.40 5.02 -4.68
C HIS A 68 6.08 4.56 -4.04
N ILE A 69 6.03 4.39 -2.71
CA ILE A 69 4.81 3.98 -2.00
C ILE A 69 3.87 5.16 -1.70
N ASN A 70 4.35 6.40 -1.85
CA ASN A 70 3.50 7.58 -1.68
C ASN A 70 2.34 7.56 -2.69
N PRO A 71 1.21 8.23 -2.38
CA PRO A 71 0.09 8.32 -3.31
C PRO A 71 0.53 8.87 -4.67
N GLN A 72 0.09 8.23 -5.74
CA GLN A 72 0.50 8.54 -7.10
C GLN A 72 -0.68 9.08 -7.90
N LEU A 73 -0.67 10.36 -8.24
CA LEU A 73 -1.81 11.01 -8.91
C LEU A 73 -1.47 11.25 -10.39
N HIS A 74 -2.21 10.60 -11.28
CA HIS A 74 -2.13 10.82 -12.71
C HIS A 74 -2.92 12.08 -13.09
N LEU A 75 -2.19 13.14 -13.42
CA LEU A 75 -2.69 14.37 -13.99
C LEU A 75 -2.65 14.27 -15.53
N ILE A 76 -3.75 14.57 -16.21
CA ILE A 76 -3.83 14.61 -17.67
C ILE A 76 -4.25 16.00 -18.11
N LEU A 77 -3.42 16.61 -18.96
CA LEU A 77 -3.67 17.90 -19.59
C LEU A 77 -3.98 17.71 -21.08
N SER A 78 -5.09 18.30 -21.51
CA SER A 78 -5.54 18.21 -22.92
C SER A 78 -4.78 19.17 -23.83
N GLU A 79 -4.14 20.21 -23.28
CA GLU A 79 -3.41 21.23 -24.00
C GLU A 79 -2.26 21.75 -23.13
N MET A 80 -1.33 22.49 -23.72
CA MET A 80 -0.32 23.24 -22.99
C MET A 80 -1.01 24.31 -22.11
N GLU A 81 -0.64 24.36 -20.83
CA GLU A 81 -1.29 25.23 -19.86
C GLU A 81 -0.44 25.51 -18.61
N GLU A 82 -0.61 26.71 -18.05
CA GLU A 82 -0.14 27.06 -16.71
C GLU A 82 -1.12 26.54 -15.66
N ILE A 83 -0.63 25.66 -14.79
CA ILE A 83 -1.39 25.09 -13.69
C ILE A 83 -0.86 25.56 -12.33
N VAL A 84 -1.71 25.50 -11.31
CA VAL A 84 -1.30 25.66 -9.91
C VAL A 84 -1.59 24.37 -9.16
N VAL A 85 -0.55 23.75 -8.61
CA VAL A 85 -0.68 22.59 -7.71
C VAL A 85 -0.54 23.07 -6.28
N SER A 86 -1.48 22.69 -5.43
CA SER A 86 -1.55 23.07 -4.03
C SER A 86 -1.72 21.83 -3.16
N LEU A 87 -0.76 21.56 -2.29
CA LEU A 87 -0.80 20.51 -1.28
C LEU A 87 -1.07 21.12 0.10
N ASN A 88 -2.17 20.71 0.74
CA ASN A 88 -2.56 21.15 2.06
C ASN A 88 -2.58 19.96 3.03
N GLN A 89 -1.83 20.04 4.13
CA GLN A 89 -1.91 19.06 5.21
C GLN A 89 -2.99 19.45 6.23
N HIS A 90 -3.62 18.44 6.82
CA HIS A 90 -4.67 18.62 7.82
C HIS A 90 -4.14 18.59 9.26
N SER A 91 -2.83 18.35 9.46
CA SER A 91 -2.19 18.52 10.76
C SER A 91 -2.13 20.01 11.13
N ILE A 92 -2.84 20.39 12.19
CA ILE A 92 -2.90 21.77 12.68
C ILE A 92 -1.85 22.01 13.77
N MET A 93 -1.70 21.08 14.72
CA MET A 93 -0.86 21.27 15.90
C MET A 93 0.63 21.07 15.61
N GLU A 94 0.96 20.10 14.76
CA GLU A 94 2.35 19.77 14.41
C GLU A 94 2.45 19.57 12.89
N PRO A 95 2.54 20.66 12.11
CA PRO A 95 2.66 20.55 10.67
C PRO A 95 3.97 19.85 10.33
N LYS A 96 3.87 18.85 9.46
CA LYS A 96 5.01 18.11 8.93
C LYS A 96 5.64 18.91 7.79
N VAL A 97 6.91 18.66 7.50
CA VAL A 97 7.53 19.25 6.31
C VAL A 97 6.96 18.53 5.09
N ILE A 98 6.21 19.24 4.25
CA ILE A 98 5.50 18.66 3.10
C ILE A 98 5.95 19.28 1.79
N GLY A 99 5.81 18.53 0.71
CA GLY A 99 6.04 18.98 -0.65
C GLY A 99 5.51 17.96 -1.65
N PHE A 100 5.67 18.24 -2.94
CA PHE A 100 5.30 17.31 -3.99
C PHE A 100 6.30 17.35 -5.14
N THR A 101 6.30 16.27 -5.90
CA THR A 101 7.15 16.10 -7.09
C THR A 101 6.30 15.69 -8.28
N ALA A 102 6.59 16.23 -9.47
CA ALA A 102 5.95 15.84 -10.71
C ALA A 102 6.95 15.12 -11.64
N TYR A 103 6.48 14.10 -12.34
CA TYR A 103 7.20 13.41 -13.42
C TYR A 103 6.35 13.39 -14.68
N THR A 104 7.00 13.41 -15.85
CA THR A 104 6.32 13.08 -17.11
C THR A 104 5.97 11.60 -17.11
N LEU A 105 4.73 11.27 -17.42
CA LEU A 105 4.26 9.89 -17.53
C LEU A 105 4.15 9.51 -19.02
N PRO A 106 4.89 8.50 -19.51
CA PRO A 106 4.65 7.97 -20.85
C PRO A 106 3.21 7.46 -20.95
N LYS A 107 2.58 7.60 -22.12
CA LYS A 107 1.13 7.35 -22.27
C LYS A 107 0.73 5.91 -21.87
N ASN A 108 -0.36 5.82 -21.11
CA ASN A 108 -1.14 4.63 -20.72
C ASN A 108 -0.70 3.79 -19.51
N SER A 109 0.04 4.34 -18.53
CA SER A 109 0.13 3.67 -17.23
C SER A 109 -1.18 3.81 -16.45
N THR A 110 -1.87 2.69 -16.23
CA THR A 110 -3.10 2.61 -15.41
C THR A 110 -2.82 2.20 -13.96
N GLU A 111 -1.62 1.70 -13.69
CA GLU A 111 -1.20 1.15 -12.40
C GLU A 111 -0.16 2.03 -11.72
N SER A 112 0.06 1.78 -10.43
CA SER A 112 1.08 2.48 -9.66
C SER A 112 2.49 2.18 -10.19
N ILE A 113 3.31 3.24 -10.26
CA ILE A 113 4.64 3.20 -10.81
C ILE A 113 5.62 2.68 -9.77
N ASN A 114 6.43 1.70 -10.15
CA ASN A 114 7.38 1.07 -9.24
C ASN A 114 8.64 1.91 -9.00
N LYS A 115 9.42 1.50 -8.00
CA LYS A 115 10.69 2.09 -7.59
C LYS A 115 11.70 2.28 -8.74
N GLN A 116 11.73 1.38 -9.72
CA GLN A 116 12.73 1.39 -10.78
C GLN A 116 12.56 2.59 -11.73
N PHE A 117 11.32 3.04 -11.94
CA PHE A 117 11.04 4.25 -12.71
C PHE A 117 11.69 5.48 -12.07
N PHE A 118 11.51 5.69 -10.77
CA PHE A 118 12.02 6.87 -10.07
C PHE A 118 13.54 6.91 -10.00
N LYS A 119 14.21 5.76 -10.09
CA LYS A 119 15.67 5.68 -10.19
C LYS A 119 16.20 6.15 -11.55
N LYS A 120 15.46 5.88 -12.61
CA LYS A 120 15.88 6.17 -14.00
C LYS A 120 15.45 7.56 -14.47
N ASN A 121 14.32 8.05 -14.00
CA ASN A 121 13.71 9.28 -14.49
C ASN A 121 13.96 10.44 -13.53
N LYS A 122 14.27 11.62 -14.07
CA LYS A 122 14.38 12.87 -13.31
C LYS A 122 12.99 13.48 -13.13
N SER A 123 12.79 14.17 -12.00
CA SER A 123 11.57 14.94 -11.79
C SER A 123 11.54 16.15 -12.70
N LEU A 124 10.34 16.49 -13.17
CA LEU A 124 10.06 17.67 -13.98
C LEU A 124 9.84 18.90 -13.11
N VAL A 125 9.07 18.74 -12.03
CA VAL A 125 8.73 19.81 -11.09
C VAL A 125 8.97 19.33 -9.67
N ASN A 126 9.53 20.19 -8.82
CA ASN A 126 9.65 19.95 -7.39
C ASN A 126 9.14 21.20 -6.68
N SER A 127 8.18 21.04 -5.78
CA SER A 127 7.78 22.14 -4.90
C SER A 127 8.89 22.43 -3.89
N GLN A 128 8.82 23.60 -3.25
CA GLN A 128 9.55 23.79 -2.00
C GLN A 128 8.99 22.84 -0.93
N TYR A 129 9.85 22.42 -0.02
CA TYR A 129 9.45 21.66 1.17
C TYR A 129 9.42 22.60 2.36
N THR A 130 8.26 22.75 2.99
CA THR A 130 8.09 23.64 4.14
C THR A 130 7.22 22.96 5.18
N ASN A 131 7.32 23.39 6.43
CA ASN A 131 6.42 23.01 7.51
C ASN A 131 5.15 23.89 7.55
N SER A 132 4.79 24.54 6.44
CA SER A 132 3.54 25.29 6.32
C SER A 132 2.35 24.35 6.18
N ARG A 133 1.16 24.83 6.55
CA ARG A 133 -0.09 24.08 6.33
C ARG A 133 -0.35 23.80 4.85
N GLN A 134 0.15 24.67 3.97
CA GLN A 134 -0.01 24.56 2.53
C GLN A 134 1.31 24.87 1.81
N VAL A 135 1.57 24.14 0.73
CA VAL A 135 2.60 24.45 -0.27
C VAL A 135 1.92 24.52 -1.63
N SER A 136 2.15 25.60 -2.37
CA SER A 136 1.68 25.75 -3.73
C SER A 136 2.84 25.97 -4.70
N HIS A 137 2.69 25.52 -5.93
CA HIS A 137 3.63 25.78 -7.01
C HIS A 137 2.86 25.98 -8.32
N ARG A 138 3.27 27.00 -9.07
CA ARG A 138 2.73 27.34 -10.37
C ARG A 138 3.74 26.93 -11.45
N CYS A 139 3.29 26.18 -12.45
CA CYS A 139 4.17 25.71 -13.52
C CYS A 139 3.42 25.59 -14.85
N LEU A 140 4.17 25.79 -15.93
CA LEU A 140 3.72 25.60 -17.31
C LEU A 140 4.04 24.16 -17.74
N LEU A 141 3.03 23.42 -18.17
CA LEU A 141 3.16 22.04 -18.61
C LEU A 141 2.63 21.88 -20.04
N GLU A 142 3.29 21.04 -20.82
CA GLU A 142 2.85 20.65 -22.17
C GLU A 142 1.63 19.73 -22.12
N GLN A 143 0.97 19.54 -23.26
CA GLN A 143 -0.07 18.53 -23.41
C GLN A 143 0.47 17.13 -23.08
N GLY A 144 -0.15 16.41 -22.14
CA GLY A 144 0.30 15.08 -21.78
C GLY A 144 -0.17 14.56 -20.42
N GLY A 145 0.38 13.41 -20.04
CA GLY A 145 0.18 12.77 -18.75
C GLY A 145 1.36 13.03 -17.81
N TYR A 146 1.05 13.30 -16.55
CA TYR A 146 2.01 13.59 -15.49
C TYR A 146 1.68 12.81 -14.23
N LEU A 147 2.71 12.45 -13.48
CA LEU A 147 2.60 11.81 -12.19
C LEU A 147 2.93 12.81 -11.09
N LEU A 148 1.93 13.21 -10.30
CA LEU A 148 2.09 14.04 -9.11
C LEU A 148 2.20 13.13 -7.87
N ILE A 149 3.26 13.36 -7.08
CA ILE A 149 3.55 12.58 -5.88
C ILE A 149 3.64 13.53 -4.68
N PRO A 150 2.54 13.69 -3.92
CA PRO A 150 2.57 14.40 -2.64
C PRO A 150 3.29 13.56 -1.58
N THR A 151 4.22 14.19 -0.85
CA THR A 151 5.03 13.51 0.17
C THR A 151 5.26 14.39 1.39
N THR A 152 5.40 13.77 2.56
CA THR A 152 6.18 14.36 3.66
C THR A 152 7.68 14.31 3.33
N PHE A 153 8.49 15.11 4.02
CA PHE A 153 9.94 15.09 3.84
C PHE A 153 10.52 13.78 4.36
N GLU A 154 10.23 13.45 5.61
CA GLU A 154 10.65 12.20 6.26
C GLU A 154 9.64 11.07 6.00
N PRO A 155 10.09 9.82 5.84
CA PRO A 155 9.21 8.66 5.73
C PRO A 155 8.52 8.36 7.06
N GLY A 156 7.41 7.63 7.01
CA GLY A 156 6.66 7.21 8.20
C GLY A 156 5.87 8.30 8.92
N GLN A 157 5.92 9.56 8.45
CA GLN A 157 5.10 10.64 8.99
C GLN A 157 3.64 10.49 8.56
N GLU A 158 2.73 10.52 9.54
CA GLU A 158 1.31 10.32 9.31
C GLU A 158 0.53 11.62 9.37
N THR A 159 -0.22 11.93 8.31
CA THR A 159 -1.22 13.00 8.31
C THR A 159 -2.14 12.87 7.09
N ASN A 160 -3.34 13.41 7.21
CA ASN A 160 -4.26 13.57 6.09
C ASN A 160 -3.89 14.81 5.28
N PHE A 161 -4.18 14.79 3.98
CA PHE A 161 -3.90 15.91 3.10
C PHE A 161 -4.97 16.07 2.02
N THR A 162 -4.98 17.25 1.41
CA THR A 162 -5.72 17.53 0.18
C THR A 162 -4.75 18.12 -0.83
N LEU A 163 -4.67 17.49 -2.01
CA LEU A 163 -3.99 18.05 -3.16
C LEU A 163 -5.02 18.61 -4.12
N ARG A 164 -4.83 19.86 -4.57
CA ARG A 164 -5.67 20.54 -5.56
C ARG A 164 -4.82 20.93 -6.76
N VAL A 165 -5.38 20.77 -7.95
CA VAL A 165 -4.79 21.25 -9.21
C VAL A 165 -5.79 22.22 -9.82
N TYR A 166 -5.35 23.45 -10.03
CA TYR A 166 -6.12 24.52 -10.68
C TYR A 166 -5.60 24.75 -12.09
N SER A 167 -6.53 24.93 -13.03
CA SER A 167 -6.26 25.19 -14.45
C SER A 167 -7.37 26.06 -15.04
N SER A 168 -7.09 26.87 -16.04
CA SER A 168 -8.11 27.60 -16.81
C SER A 168 -8.83 26.73 -17.86
N LYS A 169 -8.27 25.57 -18.23
CA LYS A 169 -8.84 24.58 -19.17
C LYS A 169 -9.14 23.24 -18.49
N PRO A 170 -9.86 22.33 -19.17
CA PRO A 170 -10.16 21.01 -18.64
C PRO A 170 -8.95 20.14 -18.35
N LEU A 171 -8.92 19.58 -17.14
CA LEU A 171 -7.92 18.63 -16.67
C LEU A 171 -8.56 17.39 -16.02
N LYS A 172 -7.83 16.28 -15.98
CA LYS A 172 -8.21 15.08 -15.21
C LYS A 172 -7.16 14.77 -14.16
N LEU A 173 -7.60 14.33 -12.99
CA LEU A 173 -6.76 13.87 -11.91
C LEU A 173 -7.30 12.54 -11.40
N LYS A 174 -6.47 11.49 -11.38
CA LYS A 174 -6.87 10.15 -10.93
C LYS A 174 -5.76 9.54 -10.05
N LEU A 175 -6.15 8.89 -8.95
CA LEU A 175 -5.21 8.05 -8.19
C LEU A 175 -4.83 6.81 -9.02
N LEU A 176 -3.54 6.58 -9.19
CA LEU A 176 -3.00 5.32 -9.66
C LEU A 176 -2.83 4.39 -8.45
N ASP A 177 -3.49 3.25 -8.52
CA ASP A 177 -3.27 2.13 -7.62
C ASP A 177 -3.25 0.86 -8.45
N THR A 178 -2.80 -0.21 -7.83
CA THR A 178 -2.63 -1.51 -8.48
C THR A 178 -3.73 -2.44 -8.00
N PRO A 179 -4.52 -3.07 -8.89
CA PRO A 179 -5.59 -3.96 -8.49
C PRO A 179 -5.03 -5.19 -7.75
N PRO A 180 -5.76 -5.73 -6.75
CA PRO A 180 -5.37 -6.98 -6.12
C PRO A 180 -5.33 -8.13 -7.14
N THR A 181 -4.26 -8.92 -7.14
CA THR A 181 -4.08 -10.03 -8.08
C THR A 181 -3.15 -11.09 -7.48
N LEU A 182 -3.49 -12.37 -7.68
CA LEU A 182 -2.62 -13.49 -7.36
C LEU A 182 -1.75 -13.82 -8.57
N ILE A 183 -0.48 -13.44 -8.52
CA ILE A 183 0.48 -13.64 -9.63
C ILE A 183 0.97 -15.09 -9.70
N LYS A 184 1.08 -15.74 -8.53
CA LYS A 184 1.47 -17.15 -8.39
C LYS A 184 0.95 -17.71 -7.07
N SER A 185 0.78 -19.03 -7.01
CA SER A 185 0.39 -19.71 -5.76
C SER A 185 1.42 -19.46 -4.65
N ALA A 186 0.93 -19.03 -3.50
CA ALA A 186 1.74 -18.90 -2.30
C ALA A 186 2.02 -20.26 -1.63
N ILE A 187 1.10 -21.23 -1.78
CA ILE A 187 1.27 -22.59 -1.24
C ILE A 187 2.16 -23.39 -2.18
N VAL A 188 3.22 -23.97 -1.63
CA VAL A 188 4.20 -24.79 -2.35
C VAL A 188 3.92 -26.26 -2.08
N LYS A 189 3.54 -26.99 -3.13
CA LYS A 189 3.32 -28.43 -3.06
C LYS A 189 4.64 -29.19 -2.89
N ALA A 190 4.63 -30.20 -2.02
CA ALA A 190 5.76 -31.09 -1.81
C ALA A 190 6.04 -31.91 -3.08
N PRO A 191 7.32 -32.14 -3.42
CA PRO A 191 7.68 -33.02 -4.54
C PRO A 191 7.11 -34.43 -4.34
N ALA A 192 6.63 -35.04 -5.43
CA ALA A 192 6.07 -36.40 -5.39
C ALA A 192 7.11 -37.48 -5.03
N LEU A 193 8.40 -37.22 -5.29
CA LEU A 193 9.49 -38.10 -4.89
C LEU A 193 9.91 -37.77 -3.45
N GLU A 194 9.79 -38.75 -2.56
CA GLU A 194 10.20 -38.64 -1.17
C GLU A 194 11.70 -38.32 -1.06
N GLY A 195 12.01 -37.03 -0.92
CA GLY A 195 13.33 -36.63 -0.47
C GLY A 195 13.52 -37.05 0.99
N LYS A 196 14.73 -37.49 1.35
CA LYS A 196 15.13 -37.82 2.74
C LYS A 196 14.86 -36.71 3.78
N GLY A 197 14.47 -35.51 3.36
CA GLY A 197 14.21 -34.36 4.22
C GLY A 197 12.89 -34.41 5.01
N PHE A 198 11.91 -35.23 4.62
CA PHE A 198 10.62 -35.30 5.33
C PHE A 198 10.51 -36.46 6.32
N SER A 199 11.29 -37.53 6.14
CA SER A 199 11.26 -38.72 7.00
C SER A 199 11.57 -38.39 8.46
N GLN A 200 12.32 -37.31 8.72
CA GLN A 200 12.61 -36.84 10.08
C GLN A 200 11.37 -36.31 10.82
N TYR A 201 10.34 -35.84 10.09
CA TYR A 201 9.11 -35.32 10.68
C TYR A 201 8.02 -36.38 10.81
N GLU A 202 8.06 -37.41 9.97
CA GLU A 202 7.02 -38.45 9.89
C GLU A 202 6.80 -39.16 11.22
N ALA A 203 7.90 -39.52 11.91
CA ALA A 203 7.80 -40.19 13.21
C ALA A 203 7.09 -39.32 14.27
N VAL A 204 7.41 -38.02 14.32
CA VAL A 204 6.78 -37.07 15.26
C VAL A 204 5.32 -36.82 14.89
N PHE A 205 5.04 -36.68 13.59
CA PHE A 205 3.68 -36.51 13.09
C PHE A 205 2.80 -37.70 13.49
N LEU A 206 3.24 -38.93 13.21
CA LEU A 206 2.49 -40.15 13.53
C LEU A 206 2.32 -40.38 15.03
N GLN A 207 3.24 -39.87 15.86
CA GLN A 207 3.11 -39.94 17.32
C GLN A 207 1.99 -39.04 17.85
N LEU A 208 1.75 -37.90 17.20
CA LEU A 208 0.72 -36.93 17.59
C LEU A 208 -0.60 -37.14 16.85
N ALA A 209 -0.59 -37.87 15.73
CA ALA A 209 -1.75 -38.10 14.91
C ALA A 209 -2.77 -39.03 15.59
N ASP A 210 -4.03 -38.88 15.18
CA ASP A 210 -5.12 -39.74 15.61
C ASP A 210 -5.13 -41.11 14.89
N GLU A 211 -6.18 -41.89 15.13
CA GLU A 211 -6.39 -43.20 14.49
C GLU A 211 -6.48 -43.14 12.96
N HIS A 212 -6.80 -41.97 12.40
CA HIS A 212 -6.85 -41.72 10.97
C HIS A 212 -5.53 -41.18 10.40
N LYS A 213 -4.49 -41.07 11.23
CA LYS A 213 -3.19 -40.46 10.87
C LYS A 213 -3.33 -39.00 10.46
N THR A 214 -4.19 -38.25 11.16
CA THR A 214 -4.40 -36.82 10.93
C THR A 214 -4.17 -36.00 12.18
N VAL A 215 -3.78 -34.73 12.01
CA VAL A 215 -3.54 -33.78 13.10
C VAL A 215 -4.46 -32.57 13.02
N ASN A 216 -5.00 -32.12 14.15
CA ASN A 216 -5.73 -30.86 14.28
C ASN A 216 -4.79 -29.70 14.66
N ALA A 217 -5.35 -28.50 14.88
CA ALA A 217 -4.56 -27.30 15.19
C ALA A 217 -3.75 -27.38 16.50
N PHE A 218 -4.18 -28.18 17.48
CA PHE A 218 -3.48 -28.34 18.77
C PHE A 218 -2.27 -29.27 18.62
N GLU A 219 -2.49 -30.43 18.01
CA GLU A 219 -1.41 -31.39 17.70
C GLU A 219 -0.40 -30.76 16.72
N LEU A 220 -0.88 -29.95 15.76
CA LEU A 220 -0.02 -29.18 14.86
C LEU A 220 0.86 -28.17 15.61
N GLN A 221 0.34 -27.53 16.66
CA GLN A 221 1.14 -26.61 17.47
C GLN A 221 2.32 -27.35 18.10
N GLU A 222 2.06 -28.46 18.79
CA GLU A 222 3.09 -29.29 19.42
C GLU A 222 4.10 -29.81 18.39
N LEU A 223 3.61 -30.24 17.22
CA LEU A 223 4.45 -30.69 16.12
C LEU A 223 5.39 -29.59 15.62
N LEU A 224 4.88 -28.37 15.41
CA LEU A 224 5.70 -27.23 14.98
C LEU A 224 6.71 -26.81 16.07
N GLU A 225 6.34 -26.86 17.35
CA GLU A 225 7.27 -26.58 18.45
C GLU A 225 8.44 -27.57 18.50
N ALA A 226 8.17 -28.85 18.21
CA ALA A 226 9.17 -29.91 18.17
C ALA A 226 10.04 -29.88 16.90
N CYS A 227 9.45 -29.56 15.74
CA CYS A 227 10.12 -29.69 14.44
C CYS A 227 10.81 -28.42 13.94
N LEU A 228 10.42 -27.23 14.40
CA LEU A 228 10.97 -25.98 13.87
C LEU A 228 12.36 -25.67 14.47
N PRO A 229 13.40 -25.47 13.64
CA PRO A 229 14.79 -25.53 14.10
C PRO A 229 15.24 -24.34 14.95
N ASN A 230 14.62 -23.16 14.78
CA ASN A 230 15.09 -21.91 15.39
C ASN A 230 13.93 -21.07 15.94
N ASP A 231 14.18 -20.33 17.03
CA ASP A 231 13.17 -19.52 17.74
C ASP A 231 12.47 -18.46 16.87
N TYR A 232 13.14 -17.98 15.83
CA TYR A 232 12.55 -17.07 14.85
C TYR A 232 11.36 -17.70 14.10
N ILE A 233 11.47 -18.97 13.70
CA ILE A 233 10.40 -19.69 12.98
C ILE A 233 9.35 -20.22 13.97
N LYS A 234 9.73 -20.46 15.24
CA LYS A 234 8.78 -20.87 16.29
C LYS A 234 7.64 -19.87 16.51
N SER A 235 7.76 -18.62 16.06
CA SER A 235 6.63 -17.69 16.01
C SER A 235 5.43 -18.20 15.18
N CYS A 236 5.63 -19.17 14.28
CA CYS A 236 4.57 -19.89 13.56
C CYS A 236 3.85 -20.94 14.40
N ALA A 237 4.44 -21.44 15.49
CA ALA A 237 3.82 -22.40 16.39
C ALA A 237 2.85 -21.72 17.38
N SER A 238 2.10 -20.73 16.89
CA SER A 238 1.02 -20.11 17.66
C SER A 238 -0.31 -20.75 17.27
N MET A 239 -1.23 -20.84 18.23
CA MET A 239 -2.55 -21.43 18.00
C MET A 239 -3.31 -20.74 16.86
N GLU A 240 -3.16 -19.42 16.70
CA GLU A 240 -3.80 -18.70 15.60
C GLU A 240 -3.26 -19.15 14.24
N VAL A 241 -1.93 -19.20 14.07
CA VAL A 241 -1.32 -19.68 12.82
C VAL A 241 -1.69 -21.14 12.57
N CYS A 242 -1.67 -22.00 13.60
CA CYS A 242 -2.01 -23.41 13.43
C CYS A 242 -3.47 -23.60 12.98
N ARG A 243 -4.41 -22.83 13.53
CA ARG A 243 -5.81 -22.85 13.06
C ARG A 243 -5.93 -22.40 11.60
N GLN A 244 -5.23 -21.33 11.22
CA GLN A 244 -5.23 -20.85 9.84
C GLN A 244 -4.62 -21.87 8.88
N VAL A 245 -3.52 -22.53 9.25
CA VAL A 245 -2.93 -23.59 8.43
C VAL A 245 -3.93 -24.73 8.20
N VAL A 246 -4.63 -25.18 9.25
CA VAL A 246 -5.65 -26.21 9.10
C VAL A 246 -6.76 -25.75 8.15
N LEU A 247 -7.24 -24.51 8.28
CA LEU A 247 -8.29 -23.97 7.41
C LEU A 247 -7.86 -23.87 5.95
N THR A 248 -6.64 -23.40 5.68
CA THR A 248 -6.12 -23.16 4.32
C THR A 248 -5.63 -24.44 3.63
N MET A 249 -5.06 -25.38 4.39
CA MET A 249 -4.30 -26.51 3.84
C MET A 249 -5.00 -27.87 3.94
N ASP A 250 -6.11 -27.97 4.67
CA ASP A 250 -6.93 -29.18 4.71
C ASP A 250 -7.62 -29.41 3.35
N SER A 251 -7.05 -30.35 2.59
CA SER A 251 -7.54 -30.72 1.27
C SER A 251 -8.86 -31.53 1.30
N THR A 252 -9.24 -32.05 2.48
CA THR A 252 -10.40 -32.94 2.67
C THR A 252 -11.61 -32.23 3.26
N GLY A 253 -11.42 -31.06 3.89
CA GLY A 253 -12.44 -30.34 4.64
C GLY A 253 -12.87 -31.03 5.94
N SER A 254 -12.02 -31.91 6.49
CA SER A 254 -12.23 -32.63 7.75
C SER A 254 -11.96 -31.78 9.01
N GLY A 255 -11.33 -30.60 8.84
CA GLY A 255 -10.77 -29.80 9.93
C GLY A 255 -9.47 -30.37 10.49
N ARG A 256 -8.80 -31.26 9.76
CA ARG A 256 -7.55 -31.93 10.16
C ARG A 256 -6.62 -32.04 8.94
N LEU A 257 -5.32 -32.16 9.20
CA LEU A 257 -4.29 -32.25 8.17
C LEU A 257 -3.77 -33.68 8.07
N GLU A 258 -3.61 -34.16 6.84
CA GLU A 258 -2.86 -35.38 6.55
C GLU A 258 -1.35 -35.09 6.49
N PHE A 259 -0.53 -36.14 6.53
CA PHE A 259 0.92 -35.98 6.42
C PHE A 259 1.34 -35.30 5.11
N ASN A 260 0.56 -35.46 4.03
CA ASN A 260 0.85 -34.79 2.77
C ASN A 260 0.61 -33.27 2.84
N ASP A 261 -0.45 -32.82 3.49
CA ASP A 261 -0.70 -31.41 3.73
C ASP A 261 0.39 -30.80 4.63
N PHE A 262 0.88 -31.56 5.62
CA PHE A 262 2.01 -31.15 6.46
C PHE A 262 3.31 -31.02 5.65
N LYS A 263 3.59 -31.91 4.69
CA LYS A 263 4.76 -31.76 3.79
C LYS A 263 4.65 -30.47 2.95
N ASP A 264 3.47 -30.16 2.42
CA ASP A 264 3.19 -28.91 1.70
C ASP A 264 3.46 -27.69 2.59
N LEU A 265 3.01 -27.74 3.87
CA LEU A 265 3.27 -26.69 4.84
C LEU A 265 4.77 -26.47 5.04
N MET A 266 5.55 -27.53 5.23
CA MET A 266 7.00 -27.43 5.46
C MET A 266 7.75 -26.84 4.25
N CYS A 267 7.36 -27.21 3.03
CA CYS A 267 7.85 -26.58 1.80
C CYS A 267 7.50 -25.09 1.75
N SER A 268 6.24 -24.77 2.06
CA SER A 268 5.72 -23.41 2.02
C SER A 268 6.41 -22.52 3.06
N LEU A 269 6.55 -22.98 4.31
CA LEU A 269 7.28 -22.27 5.37
C LEU A 269 8.72 -21.98 4.96
N LYS A 270 9.42 -22.93 4.33
CA LYS A 270 10.80 -22.72 3.84
C LYS A 270 10.86 -21.63 2.76
N TYR A 271 9.92 -21.65 1.83
CA TYR A 271 9.81 -20.64 0.77
C TYR A 271 9.48 -19.26 1.35
N TRP A 272 8.47 -19.16 2.22
CA TRP A 272 8.07 -17.92 2.86
C TRP A 272 9.17 -17.35 3.74
N GLN A 273 9.93 -18.21 4.41
CA GLN A 273 11.09 -17.80 5.20
C GLN A 273 12.18 -17.17 4.33
N ALA A 274 12.44 -17.72 3.15
CA ALA A 274 13.42 -17.16 2.22
C ALA A 274 12.98 -15.76 1.75
N ALA A 275 11.72 -15.60 1.34
CA ALA A 275 11.17 -14.31 0.94
C ALA A 275 11.22 -13.28 2.09
N PHE A 276 10.80 -13.67 3.30
CA PHE A 276 10.90 -12.78 4.46
C PHE A 276 12.35 -12.34 4.73
N LYS A 277 13.32 -13.25 4.60
CA LYS A 277 14.75 -12.92 4.76
C LYS A 277 15.25 -11.94 3.71
N ASN A 278 14.81 -12.07 2.46
CA ASN A 278 15.18 -11.14 1.38
C ASN A 278 14.75 -9.69 1.68
N HIS A 279 13.69 -9.51 2.46
CA HIS A 279 13.16 -8.20 2.84
C HIS A 279 13.56 -7.73 4.25
N THR A 280 14.34 -8.51 5.00
CA THR A 280 14.84 -8.16 6.33
C THR A 280 16.35 -7.92 6.31
N LYS A 281 16.74 -6.69 5.94
CA LYS A 281 18.14 -6.29 5.73
C LYS A 281 19.03 -6.31 6.99
N GLU A 282 18.42 -6.39 8.17
CA GLU A 282 19.12 -6.38 9.47
C GLU A 282 18.88 -7.74 10.15
N ARG A 283 19.92 -8.33 10.75
CA ARG A 283 20.03 -9.71 11.28
C ARG A 283 18.95 -10.14 12.31
N THR A 284 17.90 -9.37 12.53
CA THR A 284 16.93 -9.53 13.60
C THR A 284 15.70 -10.37 13.21
N GLY A 285 15.52 -10.76 11.95
CA GLY A 285 14.33 -11.53 11.55
C GLY A 285 13.04 -10.74 11.81
N ILE A 286 13.05 -9.44 11.54
CA ILE A 286 11.91 -8.54 11.75
C ILE A 286 11.66 -7.75 10.46
N LEU A 287 10.43 -7.79 9.96
CA LEU A 287 10.00 -7.11 8.76
C LEU A 287 9.40 -5.75 9.11
N LYS A 288 9.98 -4.66 8.58
CA LYS A 288 9.42 -3.31 8.72
C LYS A 288 8.16 -3.19 7.85
N ALA A 289 7.14 -2.47 8.32
CA ALA A 289 5.85 -2.36 7.64
C ALA A 289 5.97 -1.87 6.18
N GLU A 290 6.92 -0.96 5.89
CA GLU A 290 7.16 -0.42 4.55
C GLU A 290 7.66 -1.48 3.55
N ARG A 291 8.10 -2.65 4.04
CA ARG A 291 8.56 -3.78 3.22
C ARG A 291 7.50 -4.85 3.00
N LEU A 292 6.35 -4.76 3.68
CA LEU A 292 5.30 -5.78 3.59
C LEU A 292 4.76 -5.93 2.17
N ARG A 293 4.54 -4.81 1.45
CA ARG A 293 4.08 -4.84 0.05
C ARG A 293 5.03 -5.62 -0.85
N ASP A 294 6.33 -5.31 -0.78
CA ASP A 294 7.35 -5.97 -1.60
C ASP A 294 7.46 -7.46 -1.24
N ALA A 295 7.39 -7.78 0.06
CA ALA A 295 7.46 -9.16 0.54
C ALA A 295 6.26 -9.99 0.09
N LEU A 296 5.04 -9.45 0.17
CA LEU A 296 3.83 -10.10 -0.34
C LEU A 296 3.89 -10.30 -1.86
N LEU A 297 4.42 -9.33 -2.60
CA LEU A 297 4.61 -9.44 -4.04
C LEU A 297 5.60 -10.55 -4.41
N GLU A 298 6.70 -10.71 -3.66
CA GLU A 298 7.64 -11.81 -3.85
C GLU A 298 6.97 -13.18 -3.64
N ILE A 299 6.05 -13.29 -2.68
CA ILE A 299 5.26 -14.51 -2.43
C ILE A 299 4.30 -14.79 -3.59
N GLY A 300 3.70 -13.75 -4.17
CA GLY A 300 2.76 -13.84 -5.29
C GLY A 300 1.54 -12.94 -5.16
N PHE A 301 1.38 -12.22 -4.05
CA PHE A 301 0.24 -11.34 -3.82
C PHE A 301 0.54 -9.90 -4.23
N GLN A 302 -0.15 -9.45 -5.27
CA GLN A 302 -0.28 -8.04 -5.56
C GLN A 302 -1.51 -7.52 -4.83
N VAL A 303 -1.34 -6.48 -4.01
CA VAL A 303 -2.43 -5.88 -3.21
C VAL A 303 -2.48 -4.38 -3.44
N ASN A 304 -3.66 -3.79 -3.38
CA ASN A 304 -3.84 -2.34 -3.45
C ASN A 304 -3.55 -1.69 -2.09
N THR A 305 -3.65 -0.36 -2.05
CA THR A 305 -3.37 0.42 -0.83
C THR A 305 -4.34 0.12 0.32
N ASP A 306 -5.62 -0.10 0.01
CA ASP A 306 -6.65 -0.34 1.02
C ASP A 306 -6.49 -1.70 1.70
N VAL A 307 -6.26 -2.76 0.91
CA VAL A 307 -5.98 -4.11 1.44
C VAL A 307 -4.70 -4.10 2.26
N LEU A 308 -3.64 -3.44 1.78
CA LEU A 308 -2.39 -3.32 2.53
C LEU A 308 -2.58 -2.62 3.88
N ALA A 309 -3.42 -1.57 3.93
CA ALA A 309 -3.72 -0.86 5.18
C ALA A 309 -4.40 -1.77 6.21
N VAL A 310 -5.33 -2.64 5.78
CA VAL A 310 -5.98 -3.62 6.67
C VAL A 310 -4.98 -4.66 7.17
N LEU A 311 -4.10 -5.18 6.29
CA LEU A 311 -3.06 -6.13 6.69
C LEU A 311 -2.10 -5.51 7.72
N ILE A 312 -1.69 -4.26 7.51
CA ILE A 312 -0.85 -3.54 8.47
C ILE A 312 -1.59 -3.34 9.79
N LEU A 313 -2.86 -2.93 9.77
CA LEU A 313 -3.66 -2.78 10.98
C LEU A 313 -3.78 -4.09 11.77
N ARG A 314 -3.96 -5.22 11.09
CA ARG A 314 -4.15 -6.54 11.71
C ARG A 314 -2.86 -7.14 12.27
N TYR A 315 -1.74 -6.97 11.58
CA TYR A 315 -0.51 -7.73 11.84
C TYR A 315 0.68 -6.91 12.36
N MET A 316 0.67 -5.59 12.18
CA MET A 316 1.78 -4.75 12.61
C MET A 316 1.79 -4.61 14.14
N ARG A 317 2.97 -4.77 14.74
CA ARG A 317 3.18 -4.48 16.17
C ARG A 317 3.33 -2.99 16.41
N LYS A 318 3.26 -2.60 17.69
CA LYS A 318 3.41 -1.20 18.16
C LYS A 318 4.69 -0.51 17.69
N ASP A 319 5.76 -1.26 17.48
CA ASP A 319 7.06 -0.74 17.00
C ASP A 319 7.09 -0.50 15.48
N GLY A 320 6.05 -0.88 14.75
CA GLY A 320 5.96 -0.75 13.29
C GLY A 320 6.51 -1.95 12.53
N THR A 321 6.56 -3.13 13.18
CA THR A 321 7.20 -4.32 12.63
C THR A 321 6.33 -5.57 12.66
N LEU A 322 6.68 -6.55 11.83
CA LEU A 322 6.08 -7.88 11.75
C LEU A 322 7.16 -8.95 11.98
N ARG A 323 6.80 -10.01 12.70
CA ARG A 323 7.60 -11.24 12.85
C ARG A 323 7.14 -12.24 11.80
N PHE A 324 7.87 -13.33 11.69
CA PHE A 324 7.58 -14.36 10.70
C PHE A 324 6.18 -14.96 10.84
N GLY A 325 5.74 -15.28 12.06
CA GLY A 325 4.38 -15.79 12.30
C GLY A 325 3.28 -14.85 11.80
N ASP A 326 3.43 -13.54 11.97
CA ASP A 326 2.45 -12.55 11.48
C ASP A 326 2.42 -12.52 9.94
N PHE A 327 3.60 -12.62 9.31
CA PHE A 327 3.71 -12.70 7.85
C PHE A 327 3.11 -13.98 7.29
N VAL A 328 3.31 -15.13 7.95
CA VAL A 328 2.69 -16.41 7.57
C VAL A 328 1.18 -16.34 7.71
N SER A 329 0.66 -15.78 8.80
CA SER A 329 -0.78 -15.59 8.99
C SER A 329 -1.40 -14.72 7.88
N ALA A 330 -0.73 -13.62 7.51
CA ALA A 330 -1.15 -12.79 6.38
C ALA A 330 -1.16 -13.54 5.04
N ILE A 331 -0.16 -14.39 4.78
CA ILE A 331 -0.11 -15.22 3.56
C ILE A 331 -1.28 -16.21 3.51
N LEU A 332 -1.56 -16.90 4.62
CA LEU A 332 -2.64 -17.90 4.71
C LEU A 332 -4.00 -17.24 4.48
N HIS A 333 -4.30 -16.12 5.16
CA HIS A 333 -5.54 -15.37 4.93
C HIS A 333 -5.69 -14.88 3.50
N LEU A 334 -4.63 -14.36 2.89
CA LEU A 334 -4.69 -13.94 1.50
C LEU A 334 -4.91 -15.13 0.57
N SER A 335 -4.23 -16.26 0.80
CA SER A 335 -4.43 -17.50 0.05
C SER A 335 -5.89 -17.94 0.04
N ASP A 336 -6.54 -17.98 1.20
CA ASP A 336 -7.95 -18.38 1.30
C ASP A 336 -8.89 -17.33 0.68
N ALA A 337 -8.66 -16.05 0.94
CA ALA A 337 -9.49 -14.99 0.39
C ALA A 337 -9.45 -14.97 -1.15
N PHE A 338 -8.27 -15.12 -1.76
CA PHE A 338 -8.14 -15.24 -3.21
C PHE A 338 -8.79 -16.53 -3.72
N ALA A 339 -8.54 -17.67 -3.08
CA ALA A 339 -9.12 -18.96 -3.52
C ALA A 339 -10.66 -18.95 -3.49
N ILE A 340 -11.27 -18.40 -2.43
CA ILE A 340 -12.73 -18.28 -2.32
C ILE A 340 -13.30 -17.35 -3.40
N PHE A 341 -12.62 -16.22 -3.67
CA PHE A 341 -13.07 -15.28 -4.69
C PHE A 341 -12.96 -15.89 -6.09
N GLU A 342 -11.80 -16.43 -6.44
CA GLU A 342 -11.53 -17.03 -7.76
C GLU A 342 -12.43 -18.24 -8.02
N GLY A 343 -12.69 -19.07 -7.00
CA GLY A 343 -13.62 -20.20 -7.11
C GLY A 343 -15.07 -19.77 -7.40
N LYS A 344 -15.44 -18.54 -7.07
CA LYS A 344 -16.76 -17.95 -7.32
C LYS A 344 -16.80 -16.99 -8.51
N ASP A 345 -15.66 -16.68 -9.12
CA ASP A 345 -15.53 -15.85 -10.32
C ASP A 345 -14.81 -16.61 -11.46
N PRO A 346 -15.35 -17.73 -11.95
CA PRO A 346 -14.71 -18.53 -13.00
C PRO A 346 -14.58 -17.79 -14.34
N LEU A 347 -15.35 -16.71 -14.53
CA LEU A 347 -15.34 -15.88 -15.72
C LEU A 347 -14.42 -14.65 -15.58
N GLN A 348 -13.80 -14.44 -14.41
CA GLN A 348 -12.90 -13.32 -14.12
C GLN A 348 -13.54 -11.95 -14.39
N ASN A 349 -14.82 -11.81 -14.01
CA ASN A 349 -15.56 -10.55 -14.16
C ASN A 349 -15.15 -9.49 -13.12
N GLY A 350 -14.42 -9.88 -12.07
CA GLY A 350 -13.99 -9.00 -10.99
C GLY A 350 -15.08 -8.70 -9.97
N SER A 351 -16.17 -9.46 -9.96
CA SER A 351 -17.26 -9.34 -8.98
C SER A 351 -17.96 -10.66 -8.75
N ILE A 352 -18.34 -10.93 -7.50
CA ILE A 352 -19.10 -12.12 -7.09
C ILE A 352 -20.40 -11.72 -6.40
N LYS A 353 -21.42 -12.58 -6.50
CA LYS A 353 -22.67 -12.44 -5.73
C LYS A 353 -22.70 -13.50 -4.65
N LEU A 354 -23.01 -13.09 -3.43
CA LEU A 354 -23.06 -13.94 -2.25
C LEU A 354 -24.37 -13.71 -1.51
N THR A 355 -24.99 -14.79 -1.05
CA THR A 355 -26.00 -14.73 0.01
C THR A 355 -25.33 -14.38 1.36
N LEU A 356 -26.14 -13.98 2.35
CA LEU A 356 -25.61 -13.69 3.69
C LEU A 356 -24.89 -14.90 4.30
N SER A 357 -25.44 -16.11 4.14
CA SER A 357 -24.82 -17.34 4.66
C SER A 357 -23.48 -17.63 4.00
N GLU A 358 -23.38 -17.44 2.68
CA GLU A 358 -22.11 -17.62 1.95
C GLU A 358 -21.10 -16.55 2.32
N TRP A 359 -21.54 -15.30 2.54
CA TRP A 359 -20.70 -14.23 3.03
C TRP A 359 -20.13 -14.54 4.42
N LEU A 360 -20.99 -14.91 5.38
CA LEU A 360 -20.56 -15.26 6.74
C LEU A 360 -19.61 -16.45 6.74
N ARG A 361 -19.89 -17.49 5.93
CA ARG A 361 -18.98 -18.62 5.76
C ARG A 361 -17.62 -18.16 5.22
N SER A 362 -17.61 -17.33 4.17
CA SER A 362 -16.34 -16.86 3.58
C SER A 362 -15.56 -15.98 4.56
N ALA A 363 -16.23 -15.11 5.31
CA ALA A 363 -15.60 -14.20 6.27
C ALA A 363 -15.02 -14.91 7.51
N LEU A 364 -15.61 -16.04 7.92
CA LEU A 364 -15.12 -16.83 9.06
C LEU A 364 -13.98 -17.79 8.69
N MET A 365 -13.85 -18.12 7.41
CA MET A 365 -12.76 -18.95 6.88
C MET A 365 -11.50 -18.12 6.56
N CYS A 366 -11.61 -16.79 6.50
CA CYS A 366 -10.53 -15.85 6.13
C CYS A 366 -9.98 -15.01 7.30
#